data_AF-A0A975JI27-F1
#
_entry.id   AF-A0A975JI27-F1
#
_cell.length_a   1.000
_cell.length_b   1.000
_cell.length_c   1.000
_cell.angle_alpha   90.00
_cell.angle_beta   90.00
_cell.angle_gamma   90.00
#
_symmetry.space_group_name_H-M   'P 1'
#
loop_
_entity.id
_entity.type
_entity.pdbx_description
1 polymer ?
#
loop_
_entity_poly.entity_id
_entity_poly.type
_entity_poly.pdbx_seq_one_letter_code
_entity_poly.pdbx_strand_id
1 'polypeptide(L)' 'MSVPTLLIVFRDARERQVGNWVVVPSKAELAPGESLNVTEAIADIPPTAEVAEIGWSPG' A
#
# COMPACT_ATOMS: atom_id res chain seq x y z
N MET A 1 -12.95 -14.83 3.13
CA MET A 1 -11.74 -14.78 2.27
C MET A 1 -10.76 -13.82 2.90
N SER A 2 -9.50 -14.21 3.08
CA SER A 2 -8.48 -13.34 3.70
C SER A 2 -8.18 -12.14 2.81
N VAL A 3 -8.13 -10.96 3.41
CA VAL A 3 -7.82 -9.71 2.71
C VAL A 3 -6.30 -9.52 2.75
N PRO A 4 -5.62 -9.47 1.58
CA PRO A 4 -4.19 -9.22 1.55
C PRO A 4 -3.86 -7.79 1.99
N THR A 5 -2.68 -7.60 2.58
CA THR A 5 -2.13 -6.28 2.87
C THR A 5 -1.69 -5.58 1.59
N LEU A 6 -1.87 -4.26 1.54
CA LEU A 6 -1.38 -3.44 0.44
C LEU A 6 0.05 -2.99 0.74
N LEU A 7 0.85 -2.86 -0.32
CA LEU A 7 2.17 -2.27 -0.28
C LEU A 7 2.19 -1.05 -1.19
N ILE A 8 2.57 0.09 -0.61
CA ILE A 8 2.86 1.31 -1.35
C ILE A 8 4.38 1.40 -1.47
N VAL A 9 4.90 1.51 -2.69
CA VAL A 9 6.33 1.66 -2.97
C VAL A 9 6.59 3.04 -3.54
N PHE A 10 7.53 3.77 -2.95
CA PHE A 10 7.94 5.07 -3.44
C PHE A 10 9.18 4.94 -4.31
N ARG A 11 9.17 5.53 -5.52
CA ARG A 11 10.29 5.52 -6.46
C ARG A 11 10.78 6.93 -6.79
N ASP A 12 12.08 7.06 -7.03
CA ASP A 12 12.70 8.29 -7.54
C ASP A 12 12.70 8.35 -9.08
N ALA A 13 13.21 9.46 -9.65
CA ALA A 13 13.36 9.68 -11.08
C ALA A 13 14.15 8.59 -11.85
N ARG A 14 14.91 7.76 -11.13
CA ARG A 14 15.71 6.66 -11.70
C ARG A 14 15.04 5.30 -11.45
N GLU A 15 13.75 5.31 -11.10
CA GLU A 15 12.92 4.13 -10.79
C GLU A 15 13.39 3.33 -9.57
N ARG A 16 14.30 3.88 -8.76
CA ARG A 16 14.82 3.19 -7.58
C ARG A 16 13.81 3.29 -6.46
N GLN A 17 13.59 2.20 -5.74
CA GLN A 17 12.79 2.21 -4.52
C GLN A 17 13.51 3.03 -3.44
N VAL A 18 12.87 4.11 -3.00
CA VAL A 18 13.38 5.02 -1.96
C VAL A 18 12.60 4.93 -0.65
N GLY A 19 11.48 4.19 -0.65
CA GLY A 19 10.69 3.93 0.54
C GLY A 19 9.57 2.94 0.25
N ASN A 20 8.93 2.45 1.32
CA ASN A 20 7.72 1.68 1.23
C ASN A 20 6.84 1.90 2.47
N TRP A 21 5.54 1.63 2.32
CA TRP A 21 4.55 1.69 3.39
C TRP A 21 3.59 0.51 3.27
N VAL A 22 3.42 -0.27 4.33
CA VAL A 22 2.48 -1.39 4.38
C VAL A 22 1.16 -0.89 4.96
N VAL A 23 0.08 -1.01 4.19
CA VAL A 23 -1.27 -0.70 4.67
C VAL A 23 -1.93 -2.01 5.09
N VAL A 24 -2.13 -2.15 6.40
CA VAL A 24 -2.85 -3.28 6.97
C VAL A 24 -4.35 -2.98 6.91
N PRO A 25 -5.16 -3.80 6.21
CA PRO A 25 -6.60 -3.61 6.15
C PRO A 25 -7.22 -3.67 7.55
N SER A 26 -8.22 -2.83 7.83
CA SER A 26 -8.94 -2.82 9.12
C SER A 26 -9.70 -4.11 9.40
N LYS A 27 -9.97 -4.91 8.37
CA LYS A 27 -10.60 -6.23 8.46
C LYS A 27 -9.76 -7.28 7.75
N ALA A 28 -9.41 -8.35 8.45
CA ALA A 28 -8.59 -9.44 7.92
C ALA A 28 -9.36 -10.38 6.97
N GLU A 29 -10.70 -10.40 7.03
CA GLU A 29 -11.53 -11.30 6.22
C GLU A 29 -12.81 -10.64 5.72
N LEU A 30 -13.23 -10.98 4.50
CA LEU A 30 -14.51 -10.58 3.93
C LEU A 30 -15.46 -11.76 3.76
N ALA A 31 -16.75 -11.50 4.01
CA ALA A 31 -17.85 -12.37 3.66
C ALA A 31 -18.08 -12.36 2.13
N PRO A 32 -18.77 -13.36 1.57
CA PRO A 32 -19.10 -13.38 0.15
C PRO A 32 -19.90 -12.12 -0.26
N GLY A 33 -19.40 -11.42 -1.28
CA GLY A 33 -20.03 -10.18 -1.78
C GLY A 33 -19.76 -8.93 -0.93
N GLU A 34 -19.06 -9.05 0.20
CA GLU A 34 -18.65 -7.90 1.01
C GLU A 34 -17.49 -7.16 0.34
N SER A 35 -17.44 -5.83 0.50
CA SER A 35 -16.34 -4.98 0.02
C SER A 35 -15.80 -4.14 1.17
N LEU A 36 -14.49 -3.86 1.13
CA LEU A 36 -13.80 -3.03 2.10
C LEU A 36 -13.17 -1.83 1.40
N ASN A 37 -13.52 -0.62 1.86
CA ASN A 37 -12.81 0.58 1.48
C ASN A 37 -11.61 0.79 2.40
N VAL A 38 -10.45 1.09 1.80
CA VAL A 38 -9.22 1.40 2.52
C VAL A 38 -8.86 2.86 2.21
N THR A 39 -8.55 3.64 3.25
CA THR A 39 -8.15 5.03 3.13
C THR A 39 -7.00 5.26 4.08
N GLU A 40 -5.85 5.67 3.54
CA GLU A 40 -4.61 5.87 4.28
C GLU A 40 -4.08 7.28 4.02
N ALA A 41 -3.63 7.96 5.07
CA ALA A 41 -2.93 9.25 4.96
C ALA A 41 -1.48 9.04 5.38
N ILE A 42 -0.53 9.37 4.50
CA ILE A 42 0.91 9.20 4.72
C ILE A 42 1.55 10.58 4.80
N ALA A 43 2.11 10.91 5.97
CA ALA A 43 2.75 12.19 6.20
C ALA A 43 4.24 12.18 5.79
N ASP A 44 4.94 11.08 6.05
CA ASP A 44 6.39 10.99 5.89
C ASP A 44 6.79 10.41 4.52
N ILE A 45 6.41 11.10 3.45
CA ILE A 45 6.82 10.72 2.09
C ILE A 45 8.30 11.06 1.90
N PRO A 46 9.16 10.12 1.43
CA PRO A 46 10.57 10.41 1.17
C PRO A 46 10.73 11.60 0.22
N PRO A 47 11.59 12.60 0.52
CA PRO A 47 11.70 13.81 -0.29
C PRO A 47 12.10 13.60 -1.76
N THR A 48 12.76 12.48 -2.07
CA THR A 48 13.19 12.12 -3.43
C THR A 48 12.17 11.26 -4.17
N ALA A 49 11.02 10.94 -3.57
CA ALA A 49 9.97 10.17 -4.21
C ALA A 49 9.26 11.04 -5.26
N GLU A 50 9.14 10.52 -6.48
CA GLU A 50 8.39 11.14 -7.58
C GLU A 50 7.12 10.35 -7.92
N VAL A 51 7.15 9.03 -7.69
CA VAL A 51 6.04 8.12 -8.00
C VAL A 51 5.73 7.24 -6.79
N ALA A 52 4.44 7.00 -6.55
CA ALA A 52 3.96 5.98 -5.63
C ALA A 52 3.26 4.87 -6.42
N GLU A 53 3.75 3.64 -6.30
CA GLU A 53 3.12 2.45 -6.85
C GLU A 53 2.33 1.74 -5.76
N ILE A 54 1.16 1.23 -6.12
CA ILE A 54 0.29 0.49 -5.20
C ILE A 54 0.17 -0.96 -5.70
N GLY A 55 0.42 -1.90 -4.82
CA GLY A 55 0.25 -3.33 -5.09
C GLY A 55 -0.13 -4.11 -3.85
N TRP A 56 -0.19 -5.43 -4.01
CA TRP A 56 -0.32 -6.36 -2.89
C TRP A 56 1.05 -6.63 -2.30
N SER A 57 1.17 -6.63 -0.96
CA SER A 57 2.39 -7.10 -0.32
C SER A 57 2.55 -8.59 -0.61
N PRO A 58 3.72 -9.06 -1.07
CA PRO A 58 4.01 -10.48 -1.04
C PRO A 58 3.96 -10.93 0.43
N GLY A 59 3.16 -11.95 0.71
CA GLY A 59 2.98 -12.50 2.06
C GLY A 59 4.23 -13.18 2.59
#